data_AF-G9MTX4-F1
#
_entry.id   AF-G9MTX4-F1
#
_cell.length_a   1.000
_cell.length_b   1.000
_cell.length_c   1.000
_cell.angle_alpha   90.00
_cell.angle_beta   90.00
_cell.angle_gamma   90.00
#
_symmetry.space_group_name_H-M   'P 1'
#
loop_
_entity.id
_entity.type
_entity.pdbx_description
1 polymer ?
#
loop_
_entity_poly.entity_id
_entity_poly.type
_entity_poly.pdbx_seq_one_letter_code
_entity_poly.pdbx_strand_id
1 'polypeptide(L)' 'VMYYCIDGLEKVNQLALECGHNNRDKITVALEKMGNIYEAKVMAFFGKHLHDNEEIRYICDSTGTVTCKSRQEQ' A
#
# COMPACT_ATOMS: atom_id res chain seq x y z
N VAL A 1 -0.90 -12.31 1.35
CA VAL A 1 -1.49 -10.98 1.64
C VAL A 1 -2.32 -11.13 2.89
N MET A 2 -2.10 -10.26 3.88
CA MET A 2 -2.91 -10.20 5.09
C MET A 2 -3.88 -9.03 4.97
N TYR A 3 -5.14 -9.23 5.37
CA TYR A 3 -6.16 -8.19 5.38
C TYR A 3 -6.65 -7.98 6.81
N TYR A 4 -6.65 -6.73 7.27
CA TYR A 4 -7.14 -6.35 8.60
C TYR A 4 -8.28 -5.35 8.45
N CYS A 5 -9.39 -5.59 9.14
CA CYS A 5 -10.46 -4.59 9.28
C CYS A 5 -10.16 -3.75 10.52
N ILE A 6 -9.62 -2.54 10.31
CA ILE A 6 -9.18 -1.66 11.39
C ILE A 6 -9.90 -0.32 11.26
N ASP A 7 -10.70 -0.01 12.28
CA ASP A 7 -11.36 1.28 12.39
C ASP A 7 -10.45 2.30 13.08
N GLY A 8 -10.03 3.29 12.31
CA GLY A 8 -9.31 4.46 12.81
C GLY A 8 -7.79 4.36 12.74
N LEU A 9 -7.17 5.53 12.54
CA LEU A 9 -5.73 5.67 12.36
C LEU A 9 -4.93 5.28 13.61
N GLU A 10 -5.49 5.43 14.80
CA GLU A 10 -4.81 5.11 16.06
C GLU A 10 -4.44 3.62 16.16
N LYS A 11 -5.37 2.73 15.80
CA LYS A 11 -5.11 1.29 15.76
C LYS A 11 -4.11 0.90 14.66
N VAL A 12 -4.13 1.62 13.53
CA VAL A 12 -3.12 1.45 12.47
C VAL A 12 -1.74 1.87 12.97
N ASN A 13 -1.65 2.94 13.78
CA ASN A 13 -0.40 3.37 14.40
C ASN A 13 0.12 2.30 15.36
N GLN A 14 -0.77 1.73 16.18
CA GLN A 14 -0.39 0.66 17.10
C GLN A 14 0.13 -0.58 16.35
N LEU A 15 -0.57 -1.03 15.30
CA LEU A 15 -0.10 -2.13 14.45
C LEU A 15 1.26 -1.84 13.82
N ALA A 16 1.45 -0.62 13.30
CA ALA A 16 2.72 -0.22 12.71
C ALA A 16 3.87 -0.28 13.73
N LEU A 17 3.63 0.14 14.98
CA LEU A 17 4.61 0.06 16.07
C LEU A 17 4.92 -1.40 16.45
N GLU A 18 3.90 -2.25 16.57
CA GLU A 18 4.06 -3.68 16.89
C GLU A 18 4.84 -4.43 15.80
N CYS A 19 4.67 -4.06 14.54
CA CYS A 19 5.42 -4.58 13.39
C CYS A 19 6.78 -3.90 13.16
N GLY A 20 7.14 -2.88 13.95
CA GLY A 20 8.44 -2.19 13.84
C GLY A 20 8.57 -1.23 12.64
N HIS A 21 7.46 -0.73 12.09
CA HIS A 21 7.47 0.24 10.99
C HIS A 21 7.70 1.66 11.50
N ASN A 22 8.84 2.25 11.12
CA ASN A 22 9.23 3.60 11.54
C ASN A 22 8.97 4.68 10.48
N ASN A 23 8.66 4.28 9.24
CA ASN A 23 8.47 5.19 8.11
C ASN A 23 7.02 5.18 7.64
N ARG A 24 6.50 6.36 7.28
CA ARG A 24 5.14 6.54 6.77
C ARG A 24 5.08 7.65 5.74
N ASP A 25 4.30 7.42 4.70
CA ASP A 25 3.80 8.43 3.78
C ASP A 25 2.26 8.35 3.64
N LYS A 26 1.66 9.43 3.14
CA LYS A 26 0.26 9.46 2.68
C LYS A 26 0.27 9.92 1.23
N ILE A 27 -0.33 9.13 0.35
CA ILE A 27 -0.46 9.46 -1.07
C ILE A 27 -1.92 9.47 -1.49
N THR A 28 -2.26 10.34 -2.43
CA THR A 28 -3.55 10.34 -3.12
C THR A 28 -3.28 10.09 -4.60
N VAL A 29 -3.63 8.89 -5.07
CA VAL A 29 -3.41 8.48 -6.46
C VAL A 29 -4.57 8.99 -7.31
N ALA A 30 -4.43 10.21 -7.85
CA ALA A 30 -5.41 10.84 -8.74
C ALA A 30 -4.68 11.71 -9.77
N LEU A 31 -5.15 11.71 -11.01
CA LEU A 31 -4.55 12.47 -12.12
C LEU A 31 -4.38 13.96 -11.75
N GLU A 32 -5.43 14.57 -11.20
CA GLU A 32 -5.44 15.98 -10.77
C GLU A 32 -4.43 16.29 -9.64
N LYS A 33 -4.10 15.29 -8.80
CA LYS A 33 -3.20 15.47 -7.64
C LYS A 33 -1.74 15.15 -7.98
N MET A 34 -1.50 14.33 -8.99
CA MET A 34 -0.17 13.85 -9.36
C MET A 34 0.38 14.52 -10.63
N GLY A 35 -0.46 15.09 -11.50
CA GLY A 35 -0.01 15.77 -12.71
C GLY A 35 0.90 14.89 -13.58
N ASN A 36 2.03 15.44 -14.01
CA ASN A 36 2.93 14.78 -14.96
C ASN A 36 3.56 13.47 -14.45
N ILE A 37 3.58 13.23 -13.13
CA ILE A 37 4.14 11.99 -12.57
C ILE A 37 3.13 10.85 -12.45
N TYR A 38 1.84 11.12 -12.71
CA TYR A 38 0.75 10.15 -12.53
C TYR A 38 1.00 8.86 -13.32
N GLU A 39 1.22 8.98 -14.63
CA GLU A 39 1.41 7.83 -15.52
C GLU A 39 2.61 6.98 -15.09
N ALA A 40 3.76 7.61 -14.83
CA ALA A 40 4.96 6.90 -14.38
C ALA A 40 4.75 6.17 -13.04
N LYS A 41 4.03 6.79 -12.09
CA LYS A 41 3.71 6.19 -10.79
C LYS A 41 2.76 5.00 -10.94
N VAL A 42 1.69 5.14 -11.72
CA VAL A 42 0.72 4.06 -11.97
C VAL A 42 1.41 2.88 -12.65
N MET A 43 2.22 3.13 -13.68
CA MET A 43 2.98 2.07 -14.35
C MET A 43 3.93 1.33 -13.39
N ALA A 44 4.60 2.05 -12.48
CA ALA A 44 5.46 1.42 -11.47
C ALA A 44 4.66 0.56 -10.48
N PHE A 45 3.46 0.98 -10.06
CA PHE A 45 2.61 0.19 -9.15
C PHE A 45 2.04 -1.07 -9.79
N PHE A 46 1.65 -1.03 -11.06
CA PHE A 46 1.11 -2.21 -11.76
C PHE A 46 2.19 -3.13 -12.33
N GLY A 47 3.41 -2.60 -12.56
CA GLY A 47 4.56 -3.41 -12.90
C GLY A 47 4.84 -4.42 -11.79
N LYS A 48 5.01 -5.70 -12.14
CA LYS A 48 5.29 -6.75 -11.15
C LYS A 48 6.58 -6.40 -10.37
N HIS A 49 6.46 -6.25 -9.06
CA HIS A 49 7.57 -5.96 -8.18
C HIS A 49 7.50 -6.78 -6.89
N LEU A 50 8.62 -6.83 -6.17
CA LEU A 50 8.76 -7.42 -4.85
C LEU A 50 9.38 -6.36 -3.94
N HIS A 51 8.98 -6.38 -2.67
CA HIS A 51 9.61 -5.58 -1.63
C HIS A 51 10.39 -6.50 -0.70
N ASP A 52 11.61 -6.09 -0.33
CA ASP A 52 12.43 -6.79 0.65
C ASP A 52 11.89 -6.65 2.08
N ASN A 53 11.10 -5.59 2.31
CA ASN A 53 10.40 -5.32 3.56
C ASN A 53 8.89 -5.47 3.38
N GLU A 54 8.19 -5.62 4.50
CA GLU A 54 6.72 -5.63 4.49
C GLU A 54 6.17 -4.27 4.02
N GLU A 55 5.19 -4.32 3.13
CA GLU A 55 4.42 -3.16 2.70
C GLU A 55 3.03 -3.21 3.35
N ILE A 56 2.73 -2.23 4.21
CA ILE A 56 1.40 -2.06 4.81
C ILE A 56 0.74 -0.84 4.16
N ARG A 57 -0.48 -1.01 3.66
CA ARG A 57 -1.30 0.10 3.14
C ARG A 57 -2.62 0.21 3.89
N TYR A 58 -2.88 1.41 4.40
CA TYR A 58 -4.16 1.77 5.01
C TYR A 58 -4.95 2.66 4.05
N ILE A 59 -6.11 2.17 3.59
CA ILE A 59 -6.96 2.89 2.64
C ILE A 59 -7.80 3.91 3.41
N CYS A 60 -7.44 5.19 3.30
CA CYS A 60 -8.15 6.29 3.99
C CYS A 60 -9.40 6.71 3.23
N ASP A 61 -9.28 6.83 1.90
CA ASP A 61 -10.31 7.32 1.00
C ASP A 61 -10.34 6.39 -0.22
N SER A 62 -11.54 6.07 -0.73
CA SER A 62 -11.75 5.20 -1.91
C SER A 62 -11.35 3.72 -1.73
N THR A 63 -11.12 3.00 -2.83
CA THR A 63 -10.85 1.55 -2.89
C THR A 63 -9.76 1.24 -3.90
N GLY A 64 -9.06 0.11 -3.74
CA GLY A 64 -8.08 -0.39 -4.71
C GLY A 64 -7.92 -1.91 -4.63
N THR A 65 -7.22 -2.48 -5.61
CA THR A 65 -6.99 -3.92 -5.72
C THR A 65 -5.50 -4.22 -5.73
N VAL A 66 -5.07 -5.18 -4.91
CA VAL A 66 -3.71 -5.72 -4.92
C VAL A 66 -3.78 -7.18 -5.34
N THR A 67 -3.06 -7.54 -6.39
CA THR A 67 -2.94 -8.94 -6.84
C THR A 67 -1.57 -9.48 -6.41
N CYS A 68 -1.55 -10.65 -5.78
CA CYS A 68 -0.31 -11.31 -5.37
C CYS A 68 -0.31 -12.75 -5.80
N LYS A 69 0.84 -13.24 -6.27
CA LYS A 69 1.05 -14.67 -6.49
C LYS A 69 1.44 -15.32 -5.18
N SER A 70 0.79 -16.41 -4.83
CA SER A 70 1.28 -17.26 -3.75
C SER A 70 2.52 -18.03 -4.22
N ARG A 71 3.41 -18.40 -3.31
CA ARG A 71 4.59 -19.23 -3.63
C ARG A 71 4.22 -20.68 -4.03
N GLN A 72 2.92 -21.02 -4.14
CA GLN A 72 2.45 -22.39 -4.45
C GLN A 72 2.28 -22.69 -5.94
N GLU A 73 2.76 -21.84 -6.85
CA GLU A 73 2.92 -22.21 -8.25
C GLU A 73 4.30 -22.88 -8.42
N GLN A 74 4.35 -24.22 -8.35
CA GLN A 74 5.47 -25.05 -8.84
C GLN A 74 5.45 -25.12 -10.36
#